data_AF-A0A380KQ93-F1
#
_entry.id   AF-A0A380KQ93-F1
#
_cell.length_a   1.000
_cell.length_b   1.000
_cell.length_c   1.000
_cell.angle_alpha   90.00
_cell.angle_beta   90.00
_cell.angle_gamma   90.00
#
_symmetry.space_group_name_H-M   'P 1'
#
loop_
_entity.id
_entity.type
_entity.pdbx_description
1 polymer ?
#
loop_
_entity_poly.entity_id
_entity_poly.type
_entity_poly.pdbx_seq_one_letter_code
_entity_poly.pdbx_strand_id
1 'polypeptide(L)'
;MKQTTRTLTTNALLLALICVLSYLNIPLPFISGAITGTTLAMCLVALVRPPKDTLIIIIIYLFMGAIGLPVFAGGEGFAKFIGPAAGYYISWPFAFPLLSYSLQKKKIFGTSIS
;
A
#
# COMPACT_ATOMS: atom_id res chain seq x y z
N MET A 1 3.98 -15.56 -17.61
CA MET A 1 4.43 -15.12 -16.26
C MET A 1 4.61 -16.38 -15.40
N LYS A 2 5.86 -16.83 -15.15
CA LYS A 2 6.09 -17.95 -14.21
C LYS A 2 5.90 -17.41 -12.79
N GLN A 3 4.67 -17.50 -12.26
CA GLN A 3 4.39 -17.19 -10.85
C GLN A 3 4.99 -18.30 -10.00
N THR A 4 6.25 -18.12 -9.61
CA THR A 4 6.93 -18.99 -8.64
C THR A 4 6.26 -18.77 -7.28
N THR A 5 5.95 -19.85 -6.58
CA THR A 5 5.27 -19.87 -5.26
C THR A 5 5.86 -18.87 -4.26
N ARG A 6 7.17 -18.63 -4.36
CA ARG A 6 7.94 -17.63 -3.57
C ARG A 6 7.47 -16.18 -3.79
N THR A 7 7.11 -15.80 -5.02
CA THR A 7 6.65 -14.44 -5.33
C THR A 7 5.30 -14.16 -4.68
N LEU A 8 4.39 -15.14 -4.76
CA LEU A 8 3.06 -15.03 -4.18
C LEU A 8 3.12 -14.93 -2.65
N THR A 9 3.93 -15.78 -2.00
CA THR A 9 4.15 -15.72 -0.55
C THR A 9 4.80 -14.40 -0.12
N THR A 10 5.78 -13.89 -0.85
CA THR A 10 6.40 -12.59 -0.52
C THR A 10 5.39 -11.44 -0.61
N ASN A 11 4.54 -11.44 -1.65
CA ASN A 11 3.52 -10.41 -1.82
C ASN A 11 2.46 -10.49 -0.71
N ALA A 12 2.06 -11.70 -0.31
CA ALA A 12 1.15 -11.91 0.81
C ALA A 12 1.75 -11.44 2.14
N LEU A 13 3.05 -11.67 2.36
CA LEU A 13 3.76 -11.21 3.56
C LEU A 13 3.80 -9.67 3.65
N LEU A 14 4.07 -9.00 2.53
CA LEU A 14 4.03 -7.53 2.43
C LEU A 14 2.62 -6.99 2.67
N LEU A 15 1.59 -7.66 2.14
CA LEU A 15 0.20 -7.30 2.39
C LEU A 15 -0.18 -7.45 3.87
N ALA A 16 0.24 -8.55 4.51
CA ALA A 16 0.04 -8.75 5.94
C ALA A 16 0.76 -7.67 6.76
N LEU A 17 1.97 -7.28 6.36
CA LEU A 17 2.71 -6.19 7.00
C LEU A 17 1.95 -4.85 6.88
N ILE A 18 1.38 -4.53 5.72
CA ILE A 18 0.52 -3.34 5.55
C ILE A 18 -0.64 -3.39 6.54
N CYS A 19 -1.31 -4.54 6.68
CA CYS A 19 -2.45 -4.69 7.59
C CYS A 19 -2.04 -4.45 9.06
N VAL A 20 -0.89 -4.97 9.50
CA VAL A 20 -0.42 -4.77 10.88
C VAL A 20 -0.02 -3.30 11.11
N LEU A 21 0.70 -2.68 10.17
CA LEU A 21 1.07 -1.26 10.28
C LEU A 21 -0.14 -0.34 10.15
N SER A 22 -1.23 -0.80 9.54
CA SER A 22 -2.50 -0.08 9.48
C SER A 22 -3.09 0.17 10.86
N TYR A 23 -2.91 -0.76 11.80
CA TYR A 23 -3.36 -0.59 13.18
C TYR A 23 -2.66 0.57 13.91
N LEU A 24 -1.46 0.97 13.47
CA LEU A 24 -0.78 2.16 13.97
C LEU A 24 -1.38 3.41 13.32
N ASN A 25 -2.52 3.83 13.88
CA ASN A 25 -3.21 5.07 13.51
C ASN A 25 -3.09 6.08 14.64
N ILE A 26 -2.41 7.19 14.39
CA ILE A 26 -2.40 8.35 15.29
C ILE A 26 -3.42 9.35 14.70
N PRO A 27 -4.61 9.52 15.31
CA PRO A 27 -5.59 10.46 14.80
C PRO A 27 -5.08 11.89 15.01
N LEU A 28 -4.80 12.61 13.92
CA LEU A 28 -4.52 14.05 14.00
C LEU A 28 -5.84 14.83 13.99
N PRO A 29 -6.10 15.70 14.99
CA PRO A 29 -7.38 16.41 15.12
C PRO A 29 -7.62 17.52 14.07
N PHE A 30 -6.63 17.87 13.25
CA PHE A 30 -6.69 19.01 12.33
C PHE A 30 -6.83 18.65 10.84
N ILE A 31 -6.60 17.39 10.46
CA ILE A 31 -6.63 16.95 9.06
C ILE A 31 -7.43 15.65 8.98
N SER A 32 -8.49 15.61 8.16
CA SER A 32 -9.34 14.43 7.92
C SER A 32 -8.61 13.21 7.33
N GLY A 33 -7.32 13.37 7.03
CA GLY A 33 -6.40 12.33 6.58
C GLY A 33 -5.41 11.98 7.70
N ALA A 34 -5.61 10.83 8.32
CA ALA A 34 -4.62 10.29 9.23
C ALA A 34 -3.39 9.81 8.43
N ILE A 35 -2.23 10.43 8.65
CA ILE A 35 -0.95 9.87 8.22
C ILE A 35 -0.68 8.70 9.17
N THR A 36 -0.95 7.50 8.68
CA THR A 36 -0.90 6.25 9.48
C THR A 36 0.27 5.38 9.05
N GLY A 37 0.58 4.36 9.84
CA GLY A 37 1.58 3.34 9.46
C GLY A 37 1.31 2.68 8.10
N THR A 38 0.07 2.72 7.59
CA THR A 38 -0.26 2.22 6.24
C THR A 38 0.57 2.86 5.15
N THR A 39 0.80 4.17 5.20
CA THR A 39 1.46 4.92 4.12
C THR A 39 2.94 4.59 4.07
N LEU A 40 3.56 4.43 5.24
CA LEU A 40 4.93 3.97 5.39
C LEU A 40 5.08 2.52 4.91
N ALA A 41 4.13 1.64 5.27
CA ALA A 41 4.10 0.27 4.77
C ALA A 41 3.97 0.22 3.24
N MET A 42 3.08 1.03 2.65
CA MET A 42 2.89 1.08 1.20
C MET A 42 4.10 1.65 0.47
N CYS A 43 4.77 2.67 1.03
CA CYS A 43 6.06 3.15 0.53
C CYS A 43 7.11 2.04 0.54
N LEU A 44 7.17 1.23 1.60
CA LEU A 44 8.08 0.09 1.71
C LEU A 44 7.76 -0.96 0.63
N VAL A 45 6.49 -1.30 0.41
CA VAL A 45 6.08 -2.22 -0.67
C VAL A 45 6.48 -1.65 -2.03
N ALA A 46 6.22 -0.37 -2.29
CA ALA A 46 6.57 0.29 -3.55
C ALA A 46 8.08 0.30 -3.83
N LEU A 47 8.91 0.35 -2.78
CA LEU A 47 10.38 0.30 -2.87
C LEU A 47 10.91 -1.12 -3.10
N VAL A 48 10.28 -2.13 -2.47
CA VAL A 48 10.73 -3.52 -2.50
C VAL A 48 10.23 -4.28 -3.74
N ARG A 49 9.02 -3.97 -4.22
CA ARG A 49 8.37 -4.68 -5.33
C ARG A 49 8.28 -3.83 -6.61
N PRO A 50 8.30 -4.47 -7.79
CA PRO A 50 8.11 -3.76 -9.06
C PRO A 50 6.69 -3.19 -9.16
N PRO A 51 6.48 -2.15 -9.98
CA PRO A 51 5.23 -1.40 -10.03
C PRO A 51 4.00 -2.27 -10.34
N LYS A 52 4.18 -3.35 -11.12
CA LYS A 52 3.12 -4.32 -11.42
C LYS A 52 2.66 -5.11 -10.19
N ASP A 53 3.60 -5.61 -9.39
CA ASP A 53 3.29 -6.35 -8.16
C ASP A 53 2.71 -5.42 -7.09
N THR A 54 3.26 -4.21 -6.97
CA THR A 54 2.78 -3.18 -6.03
C THR A 54 1.32 -2.82 -6.31
N LEU A 55 0.95 -2.65 -7.57
CA LEU A 55 -0.44 -2.38 -7.97
C LEU A 55 -1.38 -3.52 -7.55
N ILE A 56 -0.98 -4.77 -7.78
CA ILE A 56 -1.76 -5.96 -7.37
C ILE A 56 -1.97 -5.99 -5.85
N ILE A 57 -0.91 -5.77 -5.06
CA ILE A 57 -0.98 -5.75 -3.59
C ILE A 57 -1.98 -4.68 -3.10
N ILE A 58 -1.93 -3.50 -3.69
CA ILE A 58 -2.82 -2.39 -3.31
C ILE A 58 -4.27 -2.68 -3.68
N ILE A 59 -4.53 -3.24 -4.86
CA ILE A 59 -5.88 -3.65 -5.25
C ILE A 59 -6.43 -4.70 -4.28
N ILE A 60 -5.64 -5.71 -3.93
CA ILE A 60 -6.06 -6.76 -2.98
C ILE A 60 -6.37 -6.13 -1.63
N TYR A 61 -5.49 -5.26 -1.12
CA TYR A 61 -5.70 -4.56 0.14
C TYR A 61 -7.00 -3.73 0.13
N LEU A 62 -7.25 -3.04 -0.97
CA LEU A 62 -8.44 -2.21 -1.16
C LEU A 62 -9.72 -3.04 -1.23
N PHE A 63 -9.70 -4.18 -1.95
CA PHE A 63 -10.78 -5.15 -1.99
C PHE A 63 -11.07 -5.76 -0.62
N MET A 64 -10.02 -6.09 0.14
CA MET A 64 -10.15 -6.69 1.46
C MET A 64 -10.85 -5.74 2.42
N GLY A 65 -10.51 -4.44 2.36
CA GLY A 65 -11.23 -3.44 3.13
C GLY A 65 -12.62 -3.08 2.58
N ALA A 66 -12.87 -3.22 1.27
CA ALA A 66 -14.19 -3.07 0.67
C ALA A 66 -15.18 -4.18 1.09
N ILE A 67 -14.68 -5.41 1.34
CA ILE A 67 -15.46 -6.51 1.90
C ILE A 67 -15.82 -6.25 3.38
N GLY A 68 -15.26 -5.21 4.01
CA GLY A 68 -15.56 -4.83 5.38
C GLY A 68 -14.70 -5.53 6.43
N LEU A 69 -13.62 -6.20 6.02
CA LEU A 69 -12.61 -6.65 6.98
C LEU A 69 -11.99 -5.42 7.69
N PRO A 70 -11.76 -5.47 9.01
CA PRO A 70 -11.14 -4.40 9.78
C PRO A 70 -9.63 -4.34 9.51
N VAL A 71 -9.26 -4.15 8.24
CA VAL A 71 -7.88 -4.01 7.75
C VAL A 71 -7.48 -2.55 7.56
N PHE A 72 -8.44 -1.62 7.49
CA PHE A 72 -8.11 -0.20 7.46
C PHE A 72 -7.87 0.37 8.85
N ALA A 73 -7.02 1.39 8.89
CA ALA A 73 -6.54 2.02 10.09
C ALA A 73 -7.70 2.45 11.02
N GLY A 74 -7.68 2.00 12.28
CA GLY A 74 -8.72 2.28 13.28
C GLY A 74 -9.79 1.20 13.43
N GLY A 75 -9.67 0.04 12.77
CA GLY A 75 -10.64 -1.06 12.88
C GLY A 75 -11.91 -0.86 12.04
N GLU A 76 -11.90 0.16 11.18
CA GLU A 76 -13.01 0.45 10.28
C GLU A 76 -12.85 -0.30 8.95
N GLY A 77 -13.97 -0.74 8.37
CA GLY A 77 -14.00 -1.39 7.06
C GLY A 77 -14.56 -0.43 6.00
N PHE A 78 -15.75 -0.77 5.48
CA PHE A 78 -16.44 -0.01 4.42
C PHE A 78 -16.75 1.45 4.78
N ALA A 79 -16.85 1.78 6.08
CA ALA A 79 -17.09 3.14 6.57
C ALA A 79 -16.06 4.16 6.04
N LYS A 80 -14.83 3.71 5.80
CA LYS A 80 -13.75 4.57 5.31
C LYS A 80 -13.83 4.92 3.82
N PHE A 81 -14.64 4.16 3.07
CA PHE A 81 -14.93 4.39 1.66
C PHE A 81 -16.04 5.42 1.41
N ILE A 82 -16.86 5.70 2.42
CA ILE A 82 -17.97 6.67 2.32
C ILE A 82 -17.63 7.97 3.09
N GLY A 83 -16.59 7.95 3.92
CA GLY A 83 -16.12 9.11 4.66
C GLY A 83 -15.25 10.09 3.84
N PRO A 84 -14.93 11.27 4.40
CA PRO A 84 -14.07 12.28 3.77
C PRO A 84 -12.66 11.79 3.43
N ALA A 85 -12.23 10.65 3.99
CA ALA A 85 -10.95 10.01 3.69
C ALA A 85 -10.99 9.11 2.43
N ALA A 86 -12.15 8.84 1.82
CA ALA A 86 -12.30 7.92 0.69
C ALA A 86 -11.43 8.29 -0.51
N GLY A 87 -11.30 9.59 -0.81
CA GLY A 87 -10.44 10.09 -1.88
C GLY A 87 -8.96 9.72 -1.69
N TYR A 88 -8.51 9.58 -0.44
CA TYR A 88 -7.16 9.15 -0.13
C TYR A 88 -6.93 7.68 -0.51
N TYR A 89 -7.86 6.79 -0.16
CA TYR A 89 -7.78 5.36 -0.49
C TYR A 89 -7.86 5.11 -2.00
N ILE A 90 -8.67 5.88 -2.73
CA ILE A 90 -8.81 5.79 -4.19
C ILE A 90 -7.55 6.29 -4.92
N SER A 91 -6.81 7.23 -4.33
CA SER A 91 -5.58 7.77 -4.93
C SER A 91 -4.40 6.80 -4.89
N TRP A 92 -4.35 5.89 -3.90
CA TRP A 92 -3.26 4.94 -3.68
C TRP A 92 -2.93 3.99 -4.84
N PRO A 93 -3.90 3.36 -5.53
CA PRO A 93 -3.61 2.52 -6.69
C PRO A 93 -2.98 3.29 -7.86
N PHE A 94 -3.06 4.62 -7.90
CA PHE A 94 -2.33 5.44 -8.86
C PHE A 94 -0.98 5.91 -8.30
N ALA A 95 -0.97 6.43 -7.07
CA ALA A 95 0.21 7.07 -6.48
C ALA A 95 1.38 6.11 -6.26
N PHE A 96 1.15 4.94 -5.66
CA PHE A 96 2.23 4.03 -5.27
C PHE A 96 2.86 3.24 -6.43
N PRO A 97 2.12 2.81 -7.46
CA PRO A 97 2.74 2.26 -8.67
C PRO A 97 3.58 3.30 -9.41
N LEU A 98 3.13 4.57 -9.48
CA LEU A 98 3.94 5.66 -10.01
C LEU A 98 5.21 5.90 -9.20
N LEU A 99 5.10 5.85 -7.87
CA LEU A 99 6.25 5.97 -6.97
C LEU A 99 7.24 4.82 -7.19
N SER A 100 6.75 3.58 -7.22
CA SER A 100 7.56 2.38 -7.49
C SER A 100 8.26 2.48 -8.84
N TYR A 101 7.56 2.93 -9.89
CA TYR A 101 8.14 3.15 -11.21
C TYR A 101 9.26 4.20 -11.20
N SER A 102 9.05 5.33 -10.51
CA SER A 102 10.04 6.41 -10.39
C SER A 102 11.29 5.96 -9.62
N LEU A 103 11.10 5.16 -8.57
CA LEU A 103 12.19 4.59 -7.77
C LEU A 103 12.97 3.53 -8.56
N GLN A 104 12.30 2.72 -9.37
CA GLN A 104 12.96 1.71 -10.21
C GLN A 104 13.87 2.35 -11.26
N LYS A 105 13.43 3.46 -11.87
CA LYS A 105 14.29 4.26 -12.77
C LYS A 105 15.56 4.74 -12.07
N LYS A 106 15.48 5.21 -10.82
CA LYS A 106 16.65 5.64 -10.04
C LYS A 106 17.58 4.50 -9.65
N LYS A 107 17.04 3.32 -9.30
CA LYS A 107 17.85 2.15 -8.91
C LYS A 107 18.67 1.60 -10.09
N ILE A 108 18.10 1.64 -11.30
CA ILE A 108 18.80 1.27 -12.54
C ILE A 108 19.89 2.29 -12.88
N PHE A 109 19.65 3.59 -12.64
CA PHE A 109 20.61 4.65 -12.94
C PHE A 109 21.78 4.74 -11.94
N GLY A 110 21.56 4.34 -10.68
CA GLY A 110 22.61 4.31 -9.64
C GLY A 110 23.58 3.12 -9.72
N THR A 111 23.29 2.12 -10.57
CA THR A 111 24.14 0.93 -10.76
C THR A 111 24.97 1.02 -12.05
N SER A 112 25.19 2.23 -12.56
CA SER A 112 26.01 2.51 -13.75
C SER A 112 27.23 3.40 -13.41
N ILE A 113 27.70 3.34 -12.16
CA ILE A 113 28.93 4.02 -11.69
C ILE A 113 29.82 3.10 -10.81
N SER A 114 29.82 1.79 -11.03
CA SER A 114 30.87 0.90 -10.50
C SER A 114 31.36 -0.03 -11.57
#